data_AF-A0A2E0FIP0-F1
#
_entry.id   AF-A0A2E0FIP0-F1
#
_cell.length_a   1.000
_cell.length_b   1.000
_cell.length_c   1.000
_cell.angle_alpha   90.00
_cell.angle_beta   90.00
_cell.angle_gamma   90.00
#
_symmetry.space_group_name_H-M   'P 1'
#
loop_
_entity.id
_entity.type
_entity.pdbx_description
1 polymer ?
#
loop_
_entity_poly.entity_id
_entity_poly.type
_entity_poly.pdbx_seq_one_letter_code
_entity_poly.pdbx_strand_id
1 'polypeptide(L)'
;MKKIGKVKMTMSKDMIVNVHADVHMKNANDRDDLYFVLFNIMADPLRLSIGTVGNFFESLGQVAGHSPESLSNLLNTQPDDYMRLVQQYYTDLVSVSSEEKVKVVLDNQRNADMARMVITSLLQNGYYEQITTYIIPGAEPIVSSQKVPTESLAAELKVMLDISKKWENFDLDTYIAGMGA
;
A
#
# COMPACT_ATOMS: atom_id res chain seq x y z
N MET A 1 9.09 -13.07 -4.10
CA MET A 1 8.66 -12.97 -2.68
C MET A 1 7.75 -14.14 -2.33
N LYS A 2 7.68 -14.57 -1.06
CA LYS A 2 6.68 -15.56 -0.58
C LYS A 2 5.41 -14.89 -0.07
N LYS A 3 5.54 -13.90 0.81
CA LYS A 3 4.41 -13.13 1.36
C LYS A 3 4.86 -11.85 2.04
N ILE A 4 3.93 -10.92 2.19
CA ILE A 4 4.06 -9.78 3.09
C ILE A 4 3.51 -10.19 4.46
N GLY A 5 4.37 -10.12 5.47
CA GLY A 5 4.08 -10.49 6.85
C GLY A 5 3.37 -9.38 7.61
N LYS A 6 3.94 -9.01 8.76
CA LYS A 6 3.39 -7.96 9.61
C LYS A 6 3.63 -6.60 8.94
N VAL A 7 2.60 -5.77 8.95
CA VAL A 7 2.72 -4.36 8.57
C VAL A 7 2.32 -3.48 9.75
N LYS A 8 3.07 -2.41 9.97
CA LYS A 8 2.82 -1.43 11.01
C LYS A 8 3.01 -0.03 10.46
N MET A 9 2.04 0.83 10.72
CA MET A 9 2.18 2.27 10.49
C MET A 9 2.63 2.96 11.77
N THR A 10 3.58 3.89 11.64
CA THR A 10 3.97 4.81 12.70
C THR A 10 4.15 6.21 12.13
N MET A 11 4.36 7.19 13.01
CA MET A 11 4.69 8.56 12.64
C MET A 11 6.05 8.90 13.27
N SER A 12 6.94 9.50 12.49
CA SER A 12 8.22 10.00 12.99
C SER A 12 8.01 11.27 13.85
N LYS A 13 9.08 11.72 14.51
CA LYS A 13 9.07 12.99 15.25
C LYS A 13 8.83 14.20 14.34
N ASP A 14 9.22 14.09 13.07
CA ASP A 14 9.05 15.12 12.04
C ASP A 14 7.70 14.98 11.32
N MET A 15 6.75 14.23 11.90
CA MET A 15 5.42 14.02 11.34
C MET A 15 5.45 13.37 9.95
N ILE A 16 6.41 12.46 9.70
CA ILE A 16 6.48 11.65 8.48
C ILE A 16 5.87 10.28 8.77
N VAL A 17 4.95 9.85 7.90
CA VAL A 17 4.36 8.51 7.98
C VAL A 17 5.42 7.47 7.62
N ASN A 18 5.60 6.50 8.51
CA ASN A 18 6.50 5.36 8.30
C ASN A 18 5.68 4.09 8.22
N VAL A 19 5.81 3.34 7.13
CA VAL A 19 5.17 2.04 6.93
C VAL A 19 6.24 0.96 7.01
N HIS A 20 6.21 0.19 8.10
CA HIS A 20 7.06 -0.97 8.28
C HIS A 20 6.38 -2.20 7.71
N ALA A 21 7.06 -2.98 6.90
CA ALA A 21 6.56 -4.24 6.38
C ALA A 21 7.62 -5.34 6.47
N ASP A 22 7.23 -6.50 6.99
CA ASP A 22 8.03 -7.70 6.90
C ASP A 22 7.80 -8.36 5.54
N VAL A 23 8.86 -8.65 4.80
CA VAL A 23 8.81 -9.33 3.50
C VAL A 23 9.52 -10.67 3.63
N HIS A 24 8.76 -11.75 3.53
CA HIS A 24 9.31 -13.10 3.58
C HIS A 24 9.73 -13.53 2.18
N MET A 25 11.03 -13.80 2.00
CA MET A 25 11.60 -14.24 0.73
C MET A 25 11.49 -15.76 0.59
N LYS A 26 11.41 -16.27 -0.64
CA LYS A 26 11.43 -17.72 -0.91
C LYS A 26 12.81 -18.32 -0.62
N ASN A 27 13.88 -17.61 -0.97
CA ASN A 27 15.28 -17.96 -0.72
C ASN A 27 16.17 -16.71 -0.94
N ALA A 28 17.49 -16.85 -0.78
CA ALA A 28 18.45 -15.75 -0.93
C ALA A 28 18.56 -15.19 -2.37
N ASN A 29 18.09 -15.93 -3.38
CA ASN A 29 18.10 -15.52 -4.78
C ASN A 29 16.74 -15.01 -5.26
N ASP A 30 15.75 -14.90 -4.36
CA ASP A 30 14.44 -14.35 -4.68
C ASP A 30 14.59 -12.83 -4.87
N ARG A 31 14.42 -12.36 -6.11
CA ARG A 31 14.56 -10.95 -6.48
C ARG A 31 13.22 -10.22 -6.59
N ASP A 32 12.12 -10.95 -6.52
CA ASP A 32 10.80 -10.36 -6.56
C ASP A 32 10.50 -9.84 -5.16
N ASP A 33 10.90 -8.62 -4.86
CA ASP A 33 10.64 -7.97 -3.58
C ASP A 33 9.66 -6.80 -3.69
N LEU A 34 9.12 -6.57 -4.90
CA LEU A 34 8.21 -5.50 -5.21
C LEU A 34 6.86 -5.71 -4.51
N TYR A 35 6.36 -4.65 -3.89
CA TYR A 35 5.01 -4.57 -3.36
C TYR A 35 4.53 -3.11 -3.34
N PHE A 36 3.20 -2.95 -3.39
CA PHE A 36 2.54 -1.67 -3.22
C PHE A 36 1.98 -1.54 -1.81
N VAL A 37 2.01 -0.32 -1.28
CA VAL A 37 1.25 0.08 -0.09
C VAL A 37 0.11 0.98 -0.55
N LEU A 38 -1.10 0.65 -0.16
CA LEU A 38 -2.31 1.38 -0.53
C LEU A 38 -2.86 2.08 0.69
N PHE A 39 -3.08 3.40 0.61
CA PHE A 39 -3.80 4.17 1.62
C PHE A 39 -5.22 4.42 1.13
N ASN A 40 -6.23 3.97 1.86
CA ASN A 40 -7.63 4.10 1.48
C ASN A 40 -8.50 4.55 2.66
N ILE A 41 -9.57 5.27 2.37
CA ILE A 41 -10.71 5.41 3.29
C ILE A 41 -11.80 4.47 2.79
N MET A 42 -12.14 3.48 3.61
CA MET A 42 -13.19 2.50 3.31
C MET A 42 -14.45 2.88 4.07
N ALA A 43 -15.61 2.73 3.44
CA ALA A 43 -16.90 2.75 4.14
C ALA A 43 -17.18 1.39 4.80
N ASP A 44 -18.08 1.39 5.79
CA ASP A 44 -18.66 0.20 6.44
C ASP A 44 -17.67 -0.84 7.02
N PRO A 45 -17.09 -0.58 8.21
CA PRO A 45 -17.15 0.68 8.94
C PRO A 45 -16.21 1.71 8.31
N LEU A 46 -16.52 3.01 8.51
CA LEU A 46 -15.64 4.10 8.08
C LEU A 46 -14.27 3.95 8.73
N ARG A 47 -13.22 3.75 7.92
CA ARG A 47 -11.87 3.50 8.43
C ARG A 47 -10.79 3.95 7.47
N LEU A 48 -9.67 4.40 8.02
CA LEU A 48 -8.40 4.46 7.28
C LEU A 48 -7.85 3.04 7.23
N SER A 49 -7.63 2.59 6.00
CA SER A 49 -7.13 1.27 5.64
C SER A 49 -5.76 1.41 4.99
N ILE A 50 -4.81 0.60 5.45
CA ILE A 50 -3.54 0.41 4.75
C ILE A 50 -3.50 -1.02 4.23
N GLY A 51 -3.54 -1.14 2.91
CA GLY A 51 -3.41 -2.38 2.20
C GLY A 51 -2.01 -2.60 1.68
N THR A 52 -1.66 -3.85 1.42
CA THR A 52 -0.48 -4.19 0.63
C THR A 52 -0.85 -5.12 -0.51
N VAL A 53 -0.21 -4.92 -1.66
CA VAL A 53 -0.33 -5.78 -2.84
C VAL A 53 1.07 -6.26 -3.18
N GLY A 54 1.30 -7.56 -3.31
CA GLY A 54 2.61 -8.10 -3.63
C GLY A 54 2.52 -9.50 -4.22
N ASN A 55 3.62 -10.24 -4.18
CA ASN A 55 3.71 -11.56 -4.81
C ASN A 55 3.23 -11.50 -6.28
N PHE A 56 3.80 -10.55 -7.03
CA PHE A 56 3.37 -10.27 -8.39
C PHE A 56 3.67 -11.42 -9.34
N PHE A 57 4.64 -12.28 -9.04
CA PHE A 57 4.90 -13.49 -9.82
C PHE A 57 3.68 -14.40 -9.90
N GLU A 58 3.09 -14.73 -8.76
CA GLU A 58 1.92 -15.61 -8.72
C GLU A 58 0.67 -14.87 -9.20
N SER A 59 0.53 -13.59 -8.85
CA SER A 59 -0.61 -12.77 -9.24
C SER A 59 -0.68 -12.54 -10.75
N LEU A 60 0.45 -12.20 -11.41
CA LEU A 60 0.54 -12.05 -12.87
C LEU A 60 0.31 -13.37 -13.61
N GLY A 61 0.71 -14.49 -13.02
CA GLY A 61 0.36 -15.81 -13.55
C GLY A 61 -1.15 -16.05 -13.58
N GLN A 62 -1.87 -15.58 -12.57
CA GLN A 62 -3.33 -15.72 -12.48
C GLN A 62 -4.08 -14.76 -13.41
N VAL A 63 -3.68 -13.48 -13.46
CA VAL A 63 -4.45 -12.45 -14.18
C VAL A 63 -4.05 -12.29 -15.65
N ALA A 64 -2.80 -12.62 -15.99
CA ALA A 64 -2.24 -12.39 -17.33
C ALA A 64 -1.68 -13.67 -17.97
N GLY A 65 -1.74 -14.82 -17.27
CA GLY A 65 -1.32 -16.11 -17.82
C GLY A 65 0.19 -16.27 -18.03
N HIS A 66 1.01 -15.40 -17.44
CA HIS A 66 2.47 -15.49 -17.56
C HIS A 66 3.04 -16.68 -16.76
N SER A 67 3.96 -17.44 -17.35
CA SER A 67 4.63 -18.52 -16.62
C SER A 67 5.66 -17.96 -15.63
N PRO A 68 5.93 -18.65 -14.51
CA PRO A 68 6.97 -18.25 -13.55
C PRO A 68 8.36 -18.09 -14.18
N GLU A 69 8.71 -18.92 -15.16
CA GLU A 69 9.99 -18.82 -15.87
C GLU A 69 10.07 -17.55 -16.72
N SER A 70 8.99 -17.20 -17.41
CA SER A 70 8.91 -15.97 -18.21
C SER A 70 9.06 -14.73 -17.35
N LEU A 71 8.36 -14.67 -16.21
CA LEU A 71 8.46 -13.56 -15.26
C LEU A 71 9.84 -13.49 -14.60
N SER A 72 10.44 -14.65 -14.26
CA SER A 72 11.80 -14.72 -13.73
C SER A 72 12.82 -14.18 -14.74
N ASN A 73 12.70 -14.58 -16.00
CA ASN A 73 13.58 -14.07 -17.05
C ASN A 73 13.39 -12.56 -17.24
N LEU A 74 12.14 -12.08 -17.27
CA LEU A 74 11.83 -10.66 -17.42
C LEU A 74 12.42 -9.84 -16.27
N LEU A 75 12.18 -10.24 -15.02
CA LEU A 75 12.73 -9.56 -13.85
C LEU A 75 14.27 -9.52 -13.85
N ASN A 76 14.92 -10.60 -14.28
CA ASN A 76 16.38 -10.69 -14.24
C ASN A 76 17.09 -10.00 -15.40
N THR A 77 16.45 -9.91 -16.57
CA THR A 77 17.08 -9.39 -17.79
C THR A 77 16.55 -8.03 -18.21
N GLN A 78 15.28 -7.72 -17.90
CA GLN A 78 14.55 -6.52 -18.32
C GLN A 78 13.63 -6.04 -17.16
N PRO A 79 14.20 -5.60 -16.02
CA PRO A 79 13.42 -5.23 -14.84
C PRO A 79 12.43 -4.06 -15.10
N ASP A 80 12.77 -3.14 -16.00
CA ASP A 80 11.88 -2.05 -16.39
C ASP A 80 10.64 -2.57 -17.12
N ASP A 81 10.78 -3.60 -17.95
CA ASP A 81 9.69 -4.23 -18.67
C ASP A 81 8.79 -5.02 -17.71
N TYR A 82 9.38 -5.67 -16.70
CA TYR A 82 8.63 -6.27 -15.60
C TYR A 82 7.83 -5.22 -14.83
N MET A 83 8.42 -4.07 -14.51
CA MET A 83 7.71 -2.97 -13.84
C MET A 83 6.54 -2.45 -14.69
N ARG A 84 6.75 -2.25 -16.00
CA ARG A 84 5.67 -1.84 -16.92
C ARG A 84 4.55 -2.87 -16.97
N LEU A 85 4.88 -4.16 -16.93
CA LEU A 85 3.89 -5.23 -16.88
C LEU A 85 3.06 -5.18 -15.59
N VAL A 86 3.71 -5.01 -14.44
CA VAL A 86 3.00 -4.84 -13.15
C VAL A 86 2.08 -3.61 -13.19
N GLN A 87 2.54 -2.49 -13.74
CA GLN A 87 1.74 -1.27 -13.89
C GLN A 87 0.54 -1.47 -14.83
N GLN A 88 0.74 -2.19 -15.94
CA GLN A 88 -0.32 -2.50 -16.92
C GLN A 88 -1.48 -3.27 -16.29
N TYR A 89 -1.17 -4.24 -15.41
CA TYR A 89 -2.18 -5.07 -14.74
C TYR A 89 -2.51 -4.59 -13.32
N TYR A 90 -2.15 -3.35 -12.95
CA TYR A 90 -2.26 -2.84 -11.59
C TYR A 90 -3.65 -3.06 -10.98
N THR A 91 -4.73 -2.70 -11.70
CA THR A 91 -6.11 -2.84 -11.20
C THR A 91 -6.46 -4.29 -10.89
N ASP A 92 -6.11 -5.22 -11.79
CA ASP A 92 -6.39 -6.65 -11.60
C ASP A 92 -5.55 -7.23 -10.46
N LEU A 93 -4.28 -6.81 -10.35
CA LEU A 93 -3.39 -7.20 -9.26
C LEU A 93 -3.92 -6.74 -7.90
N VAL A 94 -4.38 -5.49 -7.81
CA VAL A 94 -5.04 -4.97 -6.60
C VAL A 94 -6.29 -5.79 -6.28
N SER A 95 -7.08 -6.20 -7.27
CA SER A 95 -8.31 -6.96 -7.00
C SER A 95 -8.06 -8.37 -6.46
N VAL A 96 -6.96 -9.03 -6.88
CA VAL A 96 -6.68 -10.43 -6.52
C VAL A 96 -5.75 -10.60 -5.32
N SER A 97 -4.86 -9.64 -5.05
CA SER A 97 -3.83 -9.80 -4.01
C SER A 97 -3.73 -8.65 -3.02
N SER A 98 -4.70 -7.73 -3.00
CA SER A 98 -4.79 -6.71 -1.95
C SER A 98 -5.17 -7.34 -0.62
N GLU A 99 -4.32 -7.12 0.37
CA GLU A 99 -4.57 -7.50 1.76
C GLU A 99 -4.59 -6.26 2.64
N GLU A 100 -5.69 -6.03 3.36
CA GLU A 100 -5.78 -4.97 4.37
C GLU A 100 -4.98 -5.37 5.62
N LYS A 101 -3.94 -4.60 5.95
CA LYS A 101 -3.00 -4.92 7.04
C LYS A 101 -3.14 -4.03 8.26
N VAL A 102 -3.46 -2.74 8.08
CA VAL A 102 -3.68 -1.80 9.17
C VAL A 102 -5.06 -1.19 9.02
N LYS A 103 -5.81 -1.12 10.14
CA LYS A 103 -7.14 -0.55 10.20
C LYS A 103 -7.21 0.46 11.34
N VAL A 104 -7.72 1.64 11.04
CA VAL A 104 -8.05 2.68 12.00
C VAL A 104 -9.51 3.01 11.80
N VAL A 105 -10.38 2.48 12.65
CA VAL A 105 -11.83 2.74 12.55
C VAL A 105 -12.10 4.16 13.03
N LEU A 106 -12.77 4.97 12.22
CA LEU A 106 -13.13 6.35 12.53
C LEU A 106 -14.45 6.34 13.33
N ASP A 107 -14.42 5.73 14.51
CA ASP A 107 -15.57 5.62 15.43
C ASP A 107 -15.45 6.56 16.65
N ASN A 108 -14.34 7.29 16.75
CA ASN A 108 -14.09 8.26 17.79
C ASN A 108 -13.13 9.35 17.32
N GLN A 109 -13.13 10.48 18.04
CA GLN A 109 -12.32 11.65 17.73
C GLN A 109 -10.82 11.34 17.62
N ARG A 110 -10.26 10.52 18.53
CA ARG A 110 -8.84 10.17 18.54
C ARG A 110 -8.42 9.43 17.27
N ASN A 111 -9.22 8.47 16.83
CA ASN A 111 -8.93 7.72 15.60
C ASN A 111 -9.12 8.59 14.36
N ALA A 112 -10.12 9.45 14.35
CA ALA A 112 -10.33 10.41 13.27
C ALA A 112 -9.19 11.44 13.18
N ASP A 113 -8.68 11.92 14.32
CA ASP A 113 -7.48 12.77 14.39
C ASP A 113 -6.24 12.04 13.85
N MET A 114 -6.05 10.77 14.23
CA MET A 114 -4.94 9.97 13.72
C MET A 114 -5.02 9.78 12.20
N ALA A 115 -6.22 9.50 11.65
CA ALA A 115 -6.42 9.38 10.22
C ALA A 115 -6.12 10.71 9.50
N ARG A 116 -6.66 11.83 10.00
CA ARG A 116 -6.38 13.18 9.47
C ARG A 116 -4.89 13.50 9.49
N MET A 117 -4.21 13.18 10.59
CA MET A 117 -2.78 13.42 10.75
C MET A 117 -1.95 12.65 9.73
N VAL A 118 -2.28 11.36 9.50
CA VAL A 118 -1.64 10.53 8.47
C VAL A 118 -1.85 11.12 7.09
N ILE A 119 -3.10 11.40 6.71
CA ILE A 119 -3.42 11.91 5.37
C ILE A 119 -2.79 13.30 5.15
N THR A 120 -2.79 14.15 6.17
CA THR A 120 -2.16 15.48 6.11
C THR A 120 -0.65 15.37 5.94
N SER A 121 -0.01 14.42 6.63
CA SER A 121 1.43 14.15 6.46
C SER A 121 1.76 13.75 5.03
N LEU A 122 0.99 12.82 4.44
CA LEU A 122 1.18 12.40 3.04
C LEU A 122 1.04 13.58 2.05
N LEU A 123 0.08 14.47 2.30
CA LEU A 123 -0.15 15.67 1.48
C LEU A 123 0.95 16.72 1.63
N GLN A 124 1.39 16.99 2.87
CA GLN A 124 2.34 18.07 3.16
C GLN A 124 3.78 17.68 2.82
N ASN A 125 4.17 16.45 3.14
CA ASN A 125 5.52 15.97 2.87
C ASN A 125 5.69 15.52 1.41
N GLY A 126 4.61 15.08 0.76
CA GLY A 126 4.67 14.52 -0.60
C GLY A 126 5.27 13.11 -0.65
N TYR A 127 5.50 12.46 0.50
CA TYR A 127 5.95 11.07 0.56
C TYR A 127 5.62 10.39 1.90
N TYR A 128 5.77 9.07 1.94
CA TYR A 128 5.94 8.30 3.18
C TYR A 128 7.27 7.53 3.14
N GLU A 129 7.79 7.14 4.31
CA GLU A 129 8.94 6.22 4.37
C GLU A 129 8.44 4.78 4.43
N GLN A 130 8.87 3.98 3.46
CA GLN A 130 8.65 2.55 3.43
C GLN A 130 9.88 1.84 3.99
N ILE A 131 9.71 1.16 5.11
CA ILE A 131 10.77 0.45 5.82
C ILE A 131 10.49 -1.04 5.69
N THR A 132 11.31 -1.74 4.93
CA THR A 132 11.13 -3.17 4.64
C THR A 132 12.12 -4.00 5.43
N THR A 133 11.63 -4.97 6.19
CA THR A 133 12.45 -5.99 6.84
C THR A 133 12.38 -7.27 6.00
N TYR A 134 13.45 -7.57 5.27
CA TYR A 134 13.58 -8.80 4.50
C TYR A 134 13.93 -9.97 5.39
N ILE A 135 13.09 -10.99 5.39
CA ILE A 135 13.25 -12.23 6.14
C ILE A 135 13.60 -13.34 5.13
N ILE A 136 14.89 -13.67 5.06
CA ILE A 136 15.44 -14.68 4.16
C ILE A 136 15.70 -15.96 4.97
N PRO A 137 15.22 -17.15 4.55
CA PRO A 137 15.46 -18.40 5.27
C PRO A 137 16.94 -18.67 5.52
N GLY A 138 17.33 -18.85 6.78
CA GLY A 138 18.71 -19.16 7.17
C GLY A 138 19.67 -17.97 7.20
N ALA A 139 19.18 -16.73 7.05
CA ALA A 139 19.99 -15.52 7.13
C ALA A 139 19.40 -14.53 8.15
N GLU A 140 20.25 -13.61 8.62
CA GLU A 140 19.80 -12.50 9.47
C GLU A 140 18.89 -11.54 8.68
N PRO A 141 17.88 -10.92 9.34
CA PRO A 141 17.01 -9.96 8.69
C PRO A 141 17.77 -8.75 8.14
N ILE A 142 17.39 -8.31 6.95
CA ILE A 142 17.97 -7.12 6.30
C ILE A 142 16.92 -6.01 6.30
N VAL A 143 17.26 -4.82 6.77
CA VAL A 143 16.35 -3.67 6.77
C VAL A 143 16.74 -2.70 5.67
N SER A 144 15.78 -2.31 4.85
CA SER A 144 15.92 -1.26 3.83
C SER A 144 14.86 -0.18 4.02
N SER A 145 15.18 1.05 3.64
CA SER A 145 14.24 2.18 3.69
C SER A 145 14.26 2.93 2.37
N GLN A 146 13.08 3.36 1.92
CA GLN A 146 12.92 4.23 0.76
C GLN A 146 11.81 5.26 0.99
N LYS A 147 11.95 6.42 0.34
CA LYS A 147 10.87 7.42 0.27
C LYS A 147 9.99 7.08 -0.92
N VAL A 148 8.69 6.94 -0.68
CA VAL A 148 7.71 6.68 -1.72
C VAL A 148 6.89 7.96 -1.96
N PRO A 149 7.02 8.58 -3.14
CA PRO A 149 6.30 9.81 -3.47
C PRO A 149 4.78 9.61 -3.46
N THR A 150 4.04 10.65 -3.07
CA THR A 150 2.57 10.64 -2.96
C THR A 150 1.91 11.82 -3.68
N GLU A 151 2.67 12.63 -4.42
CA GLU A 151 2.16 13.83 -5.10
C GLU A 151 1.14 13.49 -6.18
N SER A 152 1.32 12.35 -6.87
CA SER A 152 0.35 11.85 -7.84
C SER A 152 -0.99 11.46 -7.23
N LEU A 153 -1.06 11.29 -5.91
CA LEU A 153 -2.26 10.91 -5.15
C LEU A 153 -2.91 12.12 -4.45
N ALA A 154 -2.45 13.35 -4.71
CA ALA A 154 -2.85 14.52 -3.93
C ALA A 154 -4.37 14.82 -4.03
N ALA A 155 -5.02 14.47 -5.13
CA ALA A 155 -6.47 14.66 -5.28
C ALA A 155 -7.25 13.67 -4.41
N GLU A 156 -6.88 12.39 -4.48
CA GLU A 156 -7.46 11.29 -3.72
C GLU A 156 -7.26 11.49 -2.22
N LEU A 157 -6.04 11.90 -1.82
CA LEU A 157 -5.73 12.19 -0.42
C LEU A 157 -6.56 13.37 0.12
N LYS A 158 -6.87 14.39 -0.70
CA LYS A 158 -7.77 15.50 -0.29
C LYS A 158 -9.20 15.02 -0.07
N VAL A 159 -9.69 14.12 -0.92
CA VAL A 159 -11.02 13.49 -0.74
C VAL A 159 -11.03 12.66 0.54
N MET A 160 -10.03 11.81 0.75
CA MET A 160 -9.87 11.04 2.00
C MET A 160 -9.84 11.94 3.24
N LEU A 161 -9.13 13.07 3.17
CA LEU A 161 -9.07 14.04 4.25
C LEU A 161 -10.44 14.66 4.54
N ASP A 162 -11.19 15.04 3.50
CA ASP A 162 -12.54 15.58 3.65
C ASP A 162 -13.51 14.57 4.28
N ILE A 163 -13.49 13.32 3.80
CA ILE A 163 -14.28 12.23 4.39
C ILE A 163 -13.93 12.05 5.87
N SER A 164 -12.63 12.03 6.22
CA SER A 164 -12.20 11.85 7.61
C SER A 164 -12.60 12.99 8.55
N LYS A 165 -12.91 14.18 8.02
CA LYS A 165 -13.48 15.29 8.82
C LYS A 165 -14.96 15.10 9.10
N LYS A 166 -15.68 14.41 8.22
CA LYS A 166 -17.13 14.18 8.29
C LYS A 166 -17.50 12.89 9.04
N TRP A 167 -16.55 12.26 9.73
CA TRP A 167 -16.67 10.89 10.26
C TRP A 167 -17.89 10.64 11.17
N GLU A 168 -18.33 11.62 11.96
CA GLU A 168 -19.44 11.45 12.91
C GLU A 168 -20.78 11.11 12.24
N ASN A 169 -21.02 11.68 11.06
CA ASN A 169 -22.28 11.55 10.32
C ASN A 169 -22.01 11.23 8.85
N PHE A 170 -20.91 10.51 8.58
CA PHE A 170 -20.54 10.20 7.21
C PHE A 170 -21.53 9.18 6.62
N ASP A 171 -22.13 9.56 5.51
CA ASP A 171 -22.99 8.72 4.70
C ASP A 171 -22.45 8.73 3.27
N LEU A 172 -22.12 7.54 2.76
CA LEU A 172 -21.45 7.40 1.46
C LEU A 172 -22.36 7.85 0.32
N ASP A 173 -23.64 7.48 0.36
CA ASP A 173 -24.61 7.80 -0.70
C ASP A 173 -24.82 9.32 -0.80
N THR A 174 -24.99 9.99 0.33
CA THR A 174 -25.11 11.45 0.41
C THR A 174 -23.83 12.15 -0.07
N TYR A 175 -22.66 11.61 0.29
CA TYR A 175 -21.38 12.16 -0.13
C TYR A 175 -21.18 12.09 -1.65
N ILE A 176 -21.46 10.93 -2.26
CA ILE A 176 -21.35 10.72 -3.71
C ILE A 176 -22.35 11.60 -4.46
N ALA A 177 -23.60 11.69 -3.99
CA ALA A 177 -24.61 12.57 -4.60
C ALA A 177 -24.17 14.05 -4.62
N GLY A 178 -23.47 14.50 -3.57
CA GLY A 178 -22.93 15.86 -3.48
C GLY A 178 -21.68 16.13 -4.33
N MET A 179 -20.97 15.09 -4.80
CA MET A 179 -19.81 15.25 -5.70
C MET A 179 -20.22 15.36 -7.18
N GLY A 180 -21.41 14.88 -7.54
CA GLY A 180 -21.94 14.90 -8.91
C GLY A 180 -22.79 16.13 -9.26
N ALA A 181 -22.95 17.07 -8.33
CA ALA A 181 -23.70 18.32 -8.47
C ALA A 181 -22.76 19.53 -8.56
#